data_AF-A0A839JP49-F1
#
_entry.id   AF-A0A839JP49-F1
#
_cell.length_a   1.000
_cell.length_b   1.000
_cell.length_c   1.000
_cell.angle_alpha   90.00
_cell.angle_beta   90.00
_cell.angle_gamma   90.00
#
_symmetry.space_group_name_H-M   'P 1'
#
loop_
_entity.id
_entity.type
_entity.pdbx_description
1 polymer ?
#
loop_
_entity_poly.entity_id
_entity_poly.type
_entity_poly.pdbx_seq_one_letter_code
_entity_poly.pdbx_strand_id
1 'polypeptide(L)'
;MNQTKIVLKKIETGSRYDREPVLALITSVRMVYRNQYTDYLASYSHDCRIQPAPARNLRPSAHGVYATVARRRILVGELDFLRQSKIKGLPSDTQAQPALGVAVNGQLAGVVYFDHQSVRRTGPHKLKLIIVIMLVMALIALSYFAFRQP
;
A
#
# COMPACT_ATOMS: atom_id res chain seq x y z
N MET A 1 -3.19 7.05 -18.59
CA MET A 1 -3.47 6.72 -17.18
C MET A 1 -2.18 6.39 -16.47
N ASN A 2 -1.78 7.23 -15.50
CA ASN A 2 -0.74 6.85 -14.54
C ASN A 2 -1.35 5.78 -13.62
N GLN A 3 -0.74 4.60 -13.58
CA GLN A 3 -1.12 3.56 -12.63
C GLN A 3 -0.32 3.81 -11.35
N THR A 4 -1.02 4.19 -10.28
CA THR A 4 -0.42 4.25 -8.94
C THR A 4 -0.34 2.82 -8.41
N LYS A 5 0.87 2.32 -8.20
CA LYS A 5 1.11 1.00 -7.63
C LYS A 5 1.23 1.15 -6.12
N ILE A 6 0.38 0.44 -5.39
CA ILE A 6 0.50 0.31 -3.93
C ILE A 6 1.59 -0.72 -3.65
N VAL A 7 2.51 -0.39 -2.76
CA VAL A 7 3.59 -1.27 -2.33
C VAL A 7 3.60 -1.34 -0.80
N LEU A 8 3.77 -2.55 -0.26
CA LEU A 8 4.01 -2.74 1.16
C LEU A 8 5.39 -2.17 1.53
N LYS A 9 5.43 -1.15 2.40
CA LYS A 9 6.69 -0.52 2.80
C LYS A 9 7.25 -1.17 4.07
N LYS A 10 6.42 -1.21 5.12
CA LYS A 10 6.84 -1.67 6.45
C LYS A 10 5.64 -2.23 7.20
N ILE A 11 5.90 -3.22 8.06
CA ILE A 11 4.95 -3.68 9.06
C ILE A 11 5.61 -3.48 10.41
N GLU A 12 4.97 -2.68 11.26
CA GLU A 12 5.34 -2.52 12.66
C GLU A 12 4.38 -3.34 13.49
N THR A 13 4.91 -4.19 14.35
CA THR A 13 4.08 -5.02 15.23
C THR A 13 4.30 -4.61 16.68
N GLY A 14 3.25 -4.75 17.49
CA GLY A 14 3.36 -4.60 18.93
C GLY A 14 4.13 -5.77 19.53
N SER A 15 4.72 -5.57 20.71
CA SER A 15 5.56 -6.58 21.39
C SER A 15 4.92 -7.94 21.65
N ARG A 16 3.59 -8.05 21.52
CA ARG A 16 2.81 -9.27 21.74
C ARG A 16 2.30 -9.91 20.46
N TYR A 17 2.58 -9.33 19.30
CA TYR A 17 2.04 -9.77 18.02
C TYR A 17 3.14 -9.88 16.99
N ASP A 18 3.14 -10.99 16.28
CA ASP A 18 3.98 -11.17 15.10
C ASP A 18 3.28 -10.63 13.86
N ARG A 19 4.03 -10.59 12.76
CA ARG A 19 3.57 -10.10 11.46
C ARG A 19 2.33 -10.85 10.95
N GLU A 20 2.33 -12.17 11.05
CA GLU A 20 1.25 -13.01 10.51
C GLU A 20 -0.10 -12.77 11.21
N PRO A 21 -0.20 -12.77 12.56
CA PRO A 21 -1.42 -12.39 13.27
C PRO A 21 -1.94 -11.01 12.86
N VAL A 22 -1.07 -10.02 12.72
CA VAL A 22 -1.45 -8.66 12.31
C VAL A 22 -2.10 -8.68 10.93
N LEU A 23 -1.48 -9.37 9.96
CA LEU A 23 -2.03 -9.51 8.61
C LEU A 23 -3.34 -10.31 8.59
N ALA A 24 -3.42 -11.41 9.35
CA ALA A 24 -4.64 -12.22 9.47
C ALA A 24 -5.82 -11.42 10.06
N LEU A 25 -5.54 -10.55 11.05
CA LEU A 25 -6.56 -9.69 11.64
C LEU A 25 -7.01 -8.59 10.68
N ILE A 26 -6.10 -7.93 9.97
CA ILE A 26 -6.47 -6.87 9.01
C ILE A 26 -7.26 -7.46 7.83
N THR A 27 -6.85 -8.61 7.32
CA THR A 27 -7.56 -9.27 6.20
C THR A 27 -8.93 -9.83 6.60
N SER A 28 -9.16 -10.10 7.89
CA SER A 28 -10.45 -10.58 8.39
C SER A 28 -11.62 -9.61 8.17
N VAL A 29 -11.34 -8.30 8.10
CA VAL A 29 -12.38 -7.27 7.94
C VAL A 29 -12.62 -6.87 6.49
N ARG A 30 -11.83 -7.41 5.54
CA ARG A 30 -11.86 -7.03 4.11
C ARG A 30 -13.25 -7.09 3.49
N MET A 31 -14.05 -8.09 3.85
CA MET A 31 -15.39 -8.30 3.28
C MET A 31 -16.36 -7.14 3.58
N VAL A 32 -16.10 -6.38 4.65
CA VAL A 32 -17.00 -5.31 5.12
C VAL A 32 -16.34 -3.93 4.99
N TYR A 33 -15.02 -3.86 5.05
CA TYR A 33 -14.25 -2.63 4.80
C TYR A 33 -13.29 -2.86 3.66
N ARG A 34 -13.81 -2.58 2.47
CA ARG A 34 -13.12 -2.78 1.21
C ARG A 34 -12.53 -1.46 0.74
N ASN A 35 -11.21 -1.42 0.72
CA ASN A 35 -10.43 -0.34 0.15
C ASN A 35 -9.19 -0.90 -0.55
N GLN A 36 -8.49 -0.05 -1.29
CA GLN A 36 -7.31 -0.43 -2.06
C GLN A 36 -6.19 -1.10 -1.23
N TYR A 37 -6.06 -0.75 0.06
CA TYR A 37 -5.05 -1.31 0.96
C TYR A 37 -5.45 -2.69 1.50
N THR A 38 -6.70 -2.87 1.91
CA THR A 38 -7.24 -4.16 2.37
C THR A 38 -7.30 -5.17 1.22
N ASP A 39 -7.61 -4.73 0.00
CA ASP A 39 -7.56 -5.59 -1.19
C ASP A 39 -6.11 -5.98 -1.54
N TYR A 40 -5.16 -5.03 -1.48
CA TYR A 40 -3.73 -5.34 -1.62
C TYR A 40 -3.25 -6.33 -0.57
N LEU A 41 -3.59 -6.12 0.70
CA LEU A 41 -3.19 -7.01 1.79
C LEU A 41 -3.82 -8.39 1.68
N ALA A 42 -5.05 -8.49 1.17
CA ALA A 42 -5.67 -9.79 0.95
C ALA A 42 -4.91 -10.61 -0.10
N SER A 43 -4.50 -9.98 -1.21
CA SER A 43 -3.64 -10.64 -2.21
C SER A 43 -2.28 -10.99 -1.62
N TYR A 44 -1.62 -10.05 -0.93
CA TYR A 44 -0.33 -10.28 -0.28
C TYR A 44 -0.38 -11.44 0.73
N SER A 45 -1.42 -11.48 1.58
CA SER A 45 -1.64 -12.55 2.54
C SER A 45 -1.93 -13.88 1.86
N HIS A 46 -2.66 -13.89 0.76
CA HIS A 46 -2.91 -15.10 -0.03
C HIS A 46 -1.60 -15.70 -0.57
N ASP A 47 -0.73 -14.85 -1.15
CA ASP A 47 0.59 -15.26 -1.65
C ASP A 47 1.47 -15.82 -0.52
N CYS A 48 1.37 -15.23 0.68
CA CYS A 48 2.06 -15.70 1.89
C CYS A 48 1.36 -16.88 2.58
N ARG A 49 0.25 -17.40 2.05
CA ARG A 49 -0.58 -18.47 2.65
C ARG A 49 -1.10 -18.16 4.07
N ILE A 50 -1.27 -16.87 4.38
CA ILE A 50 -1.83 -16.41 5.65
C ILE A 50 -3.34 -16.40 5.54
N GLN A 51 -4.01 -17.18 6.39
CA GLN A 51 -5.47 -17.21 6.42
C GLN A 51 -6.03 -16.02 7.23
N PRO A 52 -7.13 -15.39 6.77
CA PRO A 52 -7.83 -14.39 7.55
C PRO A 52 -8.34 -14.97 8.87
N ALA A 53 -8.24 -14.20 9.95
CA ALA A 53 -8.77 -14.63 11.24
C ALA A 53 -10.32 -14.66 11.20
N PRO A 54 -10.99 -15.62 11.87
CA PRO A 54 -12.45 -15.68 11.88
C PRO A 54 -13.03 -14.54 12.72
N ALA A 55 -13.47 -13.48 12.05
CA ALA A 55 -14.09 -12.30 12.67
C ALA A 55 -15.62 -12.45 12.77
N ARG A 56 -16.17 -11.91 13.86
CA ARG A 56 -17.61 -11.82 14.15
C ARG A 56 -17.97 -10.38 14.54
N ASN A 57 -19.26 -10.06 14.54
CA ASN A 57 -19.78 -8.76 14.96
C ASN A 57 -19.10 -7.58 14.24
N LEU A 58 -18.87 -7.73 12.94
CA LEU A 58 -18.27 -6.71 12.09
C LEU A 58 -19.20 -5.50 12.02
N ARG A 59 -18.74 -4.36 12.52
CA ARG A 59 -19.44 -3.07 12.46
C ARG A 59 -18.59 -2.08 11.68
N PRO A 60 -18.92 -1.83 10.40
CA PRO A 60 -18.18 -0.87 9.59
C PRO A 60 -18.37 0.56 10.10
N SER A 61 -17.35 1.37 9.84
CA SER A 61 -17.28 2.81 9.98
C SER A 61 -16.65 3.38 8.71
N ALA A 62 -16.71 4.70 8.53
CA ALA A 62 -16.12 5.37 7.35
C ALA A 62 -14.61 5.08 7.20
N HIS A 63 -13.89 4.95 8.31
CA HIS A 63 -12.42 4.85 8.34
C HIS A 63 -11.91 3.54 8.97
N GLY A 64 -12.78 2.54 9.16
CA GLY A 64 -12.39 1.27 9.75
C GLY A 64 -13.55 0.37 10.17
N VAL A 65 -13.26 -0.64 10.98
CA VAL A 65 -14.22 -1.69 11.42
C VAL A 65 -13.94 -2.08 12.85
N TYR A 66 -15.01 -2.13 13.64
CA TYR A 66 -15.02 -2.84 14.91
C TYR A 66 -15.38 -4.30 14.65
N ALA A 67 -14.60 -5.23 15.20
CA ALA A 67 -14.82 -6.66 15.04
C ALA A 67 -14.54 -7.41 16.35
N THR A 68 -14.93 -8.66 16.39
CA THR A 68 -14.56 -9.59 17.46
C THR A 68 -13.87 -10.81 16.84
N VAL A 69 -12.63 -11.08 17.24
CA VAL A 69 -11.87 -12.26 16.81
C VAL A 69 -11.46 -13.03 18.05
N ALA A 70 -11.76 -14.34 18.10
CA ALA A 70 -11.44 -15.20 19.25
C ALA A 70 -11.83 -14.59 20.62
N ARG A 71 -13.04 -14.00 20.71
CA ARG A 71 -13.58 -13.30 21.89
C ARG A 71 -12.82 -12.02 22.31
N ARG A 72 -11.89 -11.53 21.50
CA ARG A 72 -11.18 -10.26 21.72
C ARG A 72 -11.80 -9.18 20.85
N ARG A 73 -11.89 -7.97 21.38
CA ARG A 73 -12.37 -6.80 20.63
C ARG A 73 -11.25 -6.34 19.71
N ILE A 74 -11.53 -6.24 18.43
CA ILE A 74 -10.58 -5.82 17.40
C ILE A 74 -11.07 -4.51 16.79
N LEU A 75 -10.14 -3.62 16.50
CA LEU A 75 -10.37 -2.43 15.71
C LEU A 75 -9.37 -2.41 14.56
N VAL A 76 -9.84 -2.36 13.33
CA VAL A 76 -8.98 -2.24 12.13
C VAL A 76 -9.37 -0.96 11.41
N GLY A 77 -8.39 -0.19 10.92
CA GLY A 77 -8.70 1.01 10.14
C GLY A 77 -7.50 1.92 9.96
N GLU A 78 -7.78 3.14 9.53
CA GLU A 78 -6.79 4.21 9.38
C GLU A 78 -6.24 4.65 10.74
N LEU A 79 -4.99 5.13 10.79
CA LEU A 79 -4.36 5.53 12.05
C LEU A 79 -5.16 6.61 12.80
N ASP A 80 -5.73 7.58 12.10
CA ASP A 80 -6.53 8.64 12.72
C ASP A 80 -7.82 8.10 13.34
N PHE A 81 -8.42 7.08 12.75
CA PHE A 81 -9.58 6.40 13.33
C PHE A 81 -9.22 5.63 14.61
N LEU A 82 -8.04 4.99 14.65
CA LEU A 82 -7.54 4.37 15.87
C LEU A 82 -7.21 5.42 16.95
N ARG A 83 -6.71 6.61 16.57
CA ARG A 83 -6.46 7.72 17.49
C ARG A 83 -7.76 8.24 18.11
N GLN A 84 -8.78 8.47 17.29
CA GLN A 84 -10.12 8.86 17.75
C GLN A 84 -10.72 7.83 18.72
N SER A 85 -10.44 6.55 18.49
CA SER A 85 -10.85 5.45 19.37
C SER A 85 -9.98 5.29 20.63
N LYS A 86 -9.05 6.22 20.90
CA LYS A 86 -8.17 6.26 22.08
C LYS A 86 -7.34 4.98 22.27
N ILE A 87 -6.89 4.37 21.18
CA ILE A 87 -6.03 3.18 21.23
C ILE A 87 -4.66 3.52 21.82
N LYS A 88 -4.16 2.67 22.72
CA LYS A 88 -2.83 2.83 23.35
C LYS A 88 -1.72 2.32 22.44
N GLY A 89 -0.56 2.99 22.47
CA GLY A 89 0.65 2.56 21.76
C GLY A 89 0.71 2.98 20.29
N LEU A 90 -0.12 3.93 19.86
CA LEU A 90 -0.06 4.52 18.53
C LEU A 90 1.24 5.32 18.36
N PRO A 91 1.86 5.28 17.16
CA PRO A 91 3.00 6.12 16.86
C PRO A 91 2.60 7.61 16.94
N SER A 92 3.41 8.39 17.66
CA SER A 92 3.21 9.83 17.82
C SER A 92 3.38 10.58 16.49
N ASP A 93 4.24 10.08 15.60
CA ASP A 93 4.43 10.64 14.28
C ASP A 93 3.31 10.21 13.33
N THR A 94 2.54 11.19 12.88
CA THR A 94 1.69 11.03 11.69
C THR A 94 2.60 11.09 10.48
N GLN A 95 3.19 9.97 10.10
CA GLN A 95 3.86 9.91 8.80
C GLN A 95 2.80 10.22 7.73
N ALA A 96 3.12 11.12 6.78
CA ALA A 96 2.24 11.49 5.66
C ALA A 96 1.98 10.34 4.67
N GLN A 97 2.31 9.11 5.07
CA GLN A 97 2.20 7.90 4.26
C GLN A 97 0.96 7.13 4.68
N PRO A 98 0.24 6.54 3.71
CA PRO A 98 -0.94 5.74 4.00
C PRO A 98 -0.60 4.54 4.88
N ALA A 99 -1.40 4.33 5.92
CA ALA A 99 -1.20 3.24 6.86
C ALA A 99 -2.54 2.66 7.37
N LEU A 100 -2.55 1.35 7.60
CA LEU A 100 -3.64 0.65 8.27
C LEU A 100 -3.16 0.07 9.59
N GLY A 101 -3.85 0.40 10.66
CA GLY A 101 -3.61 -0.12 11.99
C GLY A 101 -4.60 -1.21 12.37
N VAL A 102 -4.17 -2.10 13.26
CA VAL A 102 -5.02 -3.03 13.99
C VAL A 102 -4.75 -2.92 15.48
N ALA A 103 -5.81 -2.84 16.26
CA ALA A 103 -5.79 -2.85 17.71
C ALA A 103 -6.59 -4.02 18.26
N VAL A 104 -6.12 -4.60 19.35
CA VAL A 104 -6.77 -5.70 20.08
C VAL A 104 -6.98 -5.25 21.52
N ASN A 105 -8.21 -5.34 22.01
CA ASN A 105 -8.60 -4.94 23.37
C ASN A 105 -8.13 -3.52 23.76
N GLY A 106 -8.16 -2.58 22.81
CA GLY A 106 -7.77 -1.18 23.04
C GLY A 106 -6.26 -0.90 22.97
N GLN A 107 -5.44 -1.91 22.65
CA GLN A 107 -3.99 -1.77 22.48
C GLN A 107 -3.60 -2.03 21.03
N LEU A 108 -2.71 -1.22 20.48
CA LEU A 108 -2.19 -1.42 19.13
C LEU A 108 -1.47 -2.76 19.02
N ALA A 109 -1.90 -3.57 18.05
CA ALA A 109 -1.31 -4.87 17.73
C ALA A 109 -0.34 -4.76 16.56
N GLY A 110 -0.60 -3.88 15.60
CA GLY A 110 0.35 -3.57 14.54
C GLY A 110 -0.15 -2.49 13.58
N VAL A 111 0.76 -1.98 12.76
CA VAL A 111 0.53 -0.98 11.73
C VAL A 111 1.23 -1.44 10.46
N VAL A 112 0.51 -1.33 9.34
CA VAL A 112 1.02 -1.62 8.01
C VAL A 112 1.10 -0.32 7.23
N TYR A 113 2.31 0.04 6.82
CA TYR A 113 2.58 1.25 6.03
C TYR A 113 2.70 0.89 4.55
N PHE A 114 2.10 1.74 3.72
CA PHE A 114 2.10 1.60 2.29
C PHE A 114 2.83 2.76 1.63
N ASP A 115 3.35 2.50 0.44
CA ASP A 115 3.89 3.52 -0.45
C ASP A 115 3.10 3.54 -1.76
N HIS A 116 2.90 4.73 -2.31
CA HIS A 116 2.23 4.95 -3.59
C HIS A 116 3.27 5.29 -4.64
N GLN A 117 3.75 4.29 -5.35
CA GLN A 117 4.68 4.50 -6.43
C GLN A 117 3.92 4.85 -7.70
N SER A 118 4.19 6.04 -8.24
CA SER A 118 3.71 6.42 -9.56
C SER A 118 4.55 5.68 -10.60
N VAL A 119 3.99 4.61 -11.19
CA VAL A 119 4.65 3.96 -12.31
C VAL A 119 4.48 4.89 -13.51
N ARG A 120 5.50 5.71 -13.79
CA ARG A 120 5.63 6.32 -15.12
C ARG A 120 5.75 5.16 -16.11
N ARG A 121 4.68 4.92 -16.88
CA ARG A 121 4.75 4.09 -18.09
C ARG A 121 5.56 4.85 -19.14
N THR A 122 6.86 4.98 -18.96
CA THR A 122 7.79 5.15 -20.07
C THR A 122 7.92 3.79 -20.73
N GLY A 123 6.99 3.46 -21.61
CA GLY A 123 7.10 2.25 -22.41
C GLY A 123 8.39 2.26 -23.22
N PRO A 124 9.12 1.13 -23.33
CA PRO A 124 10.42 1.07 -24.01
C PRO A 124 10.37 1.57 -25.46
N HIS A 125 9.19 1.50 -26.10
CA HIS A 125 8.96 2.00 -27.45
C HIS A 125 9.11 3.51 -27.61
N LYS A 126 8.73 4.33 -26.62
CA LYS A 126 8.85 5.80 -26.74
C LYS A 126 10.30 6.27 -26.62
N LEU A 127 11.10 5.62 -25.76
CA LEU A 127 12.52 5.95 -25.62
C LEU A 127 13.30 5.56 -26.89
N LYS A 128 13.01 4.37 -27.43
CA LYS A 128 13.63 3.89 -28.67
C LYS A 128 13.31 4.81 -29.85
N LEU A 129 12.06 5.29 -29.96
CA LEU A 129 11.67 6.23 -31.01
C LEU A 129 12.38 7.58 -30.90
N ILE A 130 12.52 8.15 -29.68
CA ILE A 130 13.23 9.41 -29.46
C ILE A 130 14.71 9.28 -29.84
N ILE A 131 15.36 8.17 -29.46
CA ILE A 131 16.75 7.89 -29.82
C ILE A 131 16.91 7.78 -31.34
N VAL A 132 16.00 7.07 -32.02
CA VAL A 132 16.03 6.94 -33.50
C VAL A 132 15.84 8.30 -34.17
N ILE A 133 14.90 9.12 -33.71
CA ILE A 133 14.67 10.46 -34.27
C ILE A 133 15.90 11.34 -34.08
N MET A 134 16.53 11.34 -32.90
CA MET A 134 17.78 12.09 -32.68
C MET A 134 18.91 11.60 -33.58
N LEU A 135 19.04 10.28 -33.78
CA LEU A 135 20.08 9.71 -34.63
C LEU A 135 19.91 10.12 -36.10
N VAL A 136 18.66 10.10 -36.61
CA VAL A 136 18.34 10.52 -37.97
C VAL A 136 18.60 12.02 -38.15
N MET A 137 18.18 12.86 -37.20
CA MET A 137 18.45 14.31 -37.25
C MET A 137 19.94 14.62 -37.23
N ALA A 138 20.73 13.91 -36.43
CA ALA A 138 22.18 14.04 -36.40
C ALA A 138 22.82 13.63 -37.73
N LEU A 139 22.36 12.55 -38.35
CA LEU A 139 22.86 12.09 -39.64
C LEU A 139 22.55 13.08 -40.77
N ILE A 140 21.34 13.64 -40.79
CA ILE A 140 20.94 14.69 -41.75
C ILE A 140 21.80 15.93 -41.56
N ALA A 141 22.00 16.39 -40.32
CA ALA A 141 22.83 17.55 -40.02
C ALA A 141 24.30 17.33 -40.42
N LEU A 142 24.86 16.15 -40.16
CA LEU A 142 26.22 15.79 -40.54
C LEU A 142 26.39 15.75 -42.07
N SER A 143 25.39 15.20 -42.77
CA SER A 143 25.35 15.15 -44.24
C SER A 143 25.24 16.55 -44.83
N TYR A 144 24.41 17.42 -44.25
CA TYR A 144 24.29 18.82 -44.65
C TYR A 144 25.59 19.59 -44.40
N PHE A 145 26.34 19.29 -43.34
CA PHE A 145 27.62 19.92 -43.06
C PHE A 145 28.74 19.42 -43.99
N ALA A 146 28.75 18.13 -44.32
CA ALA A 146 29.74 17.53 -45.23
C ALA A 146 29.54 17.96 -46.69
N PHE A 147 28.30 18.16 -47.15
CA PHE A 147 28.00 18.64 -48.51
C PHE A 147 28.04 20.16 -48.66
N ARG A 148 28.19 20.90 -47.56
CA ARG A 148 28.27 22.37 -47.53
C ARG A 148 29.67 22.85 -47.15
N GLN A 149 30.69 22.10 -47.56
CA GLN A 149 32.05 22.62 -47.69
C GLN A 149 32.25 23.07 -49.15
N PRO A 150 32.70 24.32 -49.40
CA PRO A 150 33.03 24.81 -50.73
C PRO A 150 34.22 24.08 -51.36
#